data_AF-X0UZA7-F1
#
_entry.id   AF-X0UZA7-F1
#
_cell.length_a   1.000
_cell.length_b   1.000
_cell.length_c   1.000
_cell.angle_alpha   90.00
_cell.angle_beta   90.00
_cell.angle_gamma   90.00
#
_symmetry.space_group_name_H-M   'P 1'
#
loop_
_entity.id
_entity.type
_entity.pdbx_description
1 polymer ?
#
loop_
_entity_poly.entity_id
_entity_poly.type
_entity_poly.pdbx_seq_one_letter_code
_entity_poly.pdbx_strand_id
1 'polypeptide(L)'
;SRGALPVNVEHSIYSDHMPFSVRGIHTARIKGSNSFSGVRGTRGWGHTRADTEDKVDVRKLREISAALARILLRLATMDGIPLKRKTDAEVREMLKGYGYDEVMAILGNYPLWLR
;
A
#
# COMPACT_ATOMS: atom_id res chain seq x y z
N SER A 1 11.56 -24.01 0.12
CA SER A 1 10.09 -24.02 0.26
C SER A 1 9.50 -23.04 -0.76
N ARG A 2 8.73 -23.54 -1.74
CA ARG A 2 8.11 -22.70 -2.78
C ARG A 2 6.88 -22.01 -2.15
N GLY A 3 6.91 -20.70 -1.93
CA GLY A 3 5.73 -20.00 -1.38
C GLY A 3 5.92 -18.63 -0.73
N ALA A 4 7.13 -18.06 -0.69
CA ALA A 4 7.27 -16.68 -0.26
C ALA A 4 6.74 -15.77 -1.37
N LEU A 5 5.59 -15.11 -1.13
CA LEU A 5 5.17 -13.98 -1.94
C LEU A 5 6.24 -12.89 -1.79
N PRO A 6 6.74 -12.30 -2.89
CA PRO A 6 7.70 -11.21 -2.79
C PRO A 6 7.05 -10.05 -2.03
N VAL A 7 7.61 -9.71 -0.86
CA VAL A 7 7.20 -8.55 -0.08
C VAL A 7 8.20 -7.44 -0.37
N ASN A 8 7.71 -6.34 -0.94
CA ASN A 8 8.47 -5.11 -1.09
C ASN A 8 7.99 -4.11 -0.04
N VAL A 9 8.93 -3.41 0.60
CA VAL A 9 8.63 -2.26 1.44
C VAL A 9 8.54 -1.04 0.54
N GLU A 10 7.31 -0.63 0.23
CA GLU A 10 7.00 0.56 -0.55
C GLU A 10 5.94 1.35 0.21
N HIS A 11 6.16 2.65 0.40
CA HIS A 11 5.14 3.54 0.93
C HIS A 11 4.50 4.32 -0.22
N SER A 12 3.18 4.49 -0.20
CA SER A 12 2.44 5.16 -1.29
C SER A 12 1.45 6.14 -0.72
N ILE A 13 1.48 7.39 -1.18
CA ILE A 13 0.55 8.42 -0.71
C ILE A 13 -0.82 8.40 -1.40
N TYR A 14 -1.06 7.42 -2.27
CA TYR A 14 -2.19 7.41 -3.21
C TYR A 14 -3.11 6.22 -2.94
N SER A 15 -3.72 6.16 -1.75
CA SER A 15 -4.75 5.17 -1.36
C SER A 15 -5.29 5.48 0.04
N ASP A 16 -6.42 4.87 0.41
CA ASP A 16 -7.17 5.11 1.65
C ASP A 16 -6.41 4.79 2.95
N HIS A 17 -5.30 4.07 2.88
CA HIS A 17 -4.47 3.79 4.06
C HIS A 17 -3.74 5.04 4.59
N MET A 18 -3.58 6.07 3.75
CA MET A 18 -2.73 7.22 4.07
C MET A 18 -3.15 8.04 5.29
N PRO A 19 -4.43 8.40 5.48
CA PRO A 19 -4.89 9.09 6.68
C PRO A 19 -4.55 8.36 7.98
N PHE A 20 -4.49 7.02 7.96
CA PHE A 20 -4.07 6.22 9.12
C PHE A 20 -2.55 6.24 9.28
N SER A 21 -1.81 6.14 8.18
CA SER A 21 -0.34 6.15 8.21
C SER A 21 0.23 7.46 8.76
N VAL A 22 -0.31 8.61 8.35
CA VAL A 22 0.11 9.94 8.88
C VAL A 22 -0.32 10.19 10.33
N ARG A 23 -1.17 9.31 10.88
CA ARG A 23 -1.52 9.26 12.29
C ARG A 23 -0.63 8.28 13.06
N GLY A 24 0.38 7.69 12.42
CA GLY A 24 1.31 6.74 13.01
C GLY A 24 0.77 5.32 13.15
N ILE A 25 -0.38 5.01 12.55
CA ILE A 25 -0.94 3.64 12.53
C ILE A 25 -0.19 2.84 11.45
N HIS A 26 0.19 1.61 11.77
CA HIS A 26 0.82 0.72 10.79
C HIS A 26 -0.20 0.27 9.76
N THR A 27 0.16 0.42 8.48
CA THR A 27 -0.71 0.10 7.35
C THR A 27 0.02 -0.79 6.37
N ALA A 28 -0.71 -1.70 5.72
CA ALA A 28 -0.21 -2.51 4.63
C ALA A 28 -1.17 -2.45 3.45
N ARG A 29 -0.62 -2.60 2.25
CA ARG A 29 -1.34 -2.66 0.98
C ARG A 29 -0.87 -3.88 0.20
N ILE A 30 -1.80 -4.58 -0.43
CA ILE A 30 -1.47 -5.62 -1.40
C ILE A 30 -1.85 -5.09 -2.79
N LYS A 31 -0.91 -5.18 -3.73
CA LYS A 31 -1.13 -4.83 -5.14
C LYS A 31 -0.67 -5.99 -6.02
N GLY A 32 -1.33 -6.22 -7.14
CA GLY A 32 -0.81 -7.10 -8.18
C GLY A 32 0.49 -6.55 -8.77
N SER A 33 1.41 -7.41 -9.19
CA SER A 33 2.59 -6.97 -9.93
C SER A 33 2.21 -6.46 -11.32
N ASN A 34 2.84 -5.36 -11.75
CA ASN A 34 2.67 -4.79 -13.11
C ASN A 34 3.41 -5.61 -14.18
N SER A 35 3.37 -6.95 -14.10
CA SER A 35 3.89 -7.81 -15.15
C SER A 35 2.83 -7.95 -16.25
N PHE A 36 2.61 -6.86 -17.00
CA PHE A 36 1.91 -6.90 -18.28
C PHE A 36 2.96 -6.69 -19.38
N SER A 37 3.31 -7.76 -20.08
CA SER A 37 4.34 -7.82 -21.11
C SER A 37 3.81 -7.37 -22.47
N GLY A 38 3.33 -6.13 -22.61
CA GLY A 38 2.91 -5.70 -23.97
C GLY A 38 2.30 -4.34 -24.21
N VAL A 39 1.93 -3.55 -23.19
CA VAL A 39 1.36 -2.21 -23.43
C VAL A 39 2.28 -1.16 -22.81
N ARG A 40 2.83 -0.27 -23.64
CA ARG A 40 3.63 0.88 -23.23
C ARG A 40 2.79 1.75 -22.28
N GLY A 41 3.09 1.67 -20.99
CA GLY A 41 2.42 2.46 -19.95
C GLY A 41 2.60 1.82 -18.59
N THR A 42 3.47 2.38 -17.76
CA THR A 42 3.90 1.89 -16.43
C THR A 42 2.79 1.78 -15.37
N ARG A 43 1.52 2.09 -15.72
CA ARG A 43 0.35 2.11 -14.82
C ARG A 43 -0.81 1.17 -15.19
N GLY A 44 -0.73 0.39 -16.27
CA GLY A 44 -1.85 -0.47 -16.70
C GLY A 44 -3.05 0.33 -17.23
N TRP A 45 -4.27 -0.19 -17.07
CA TRP A 45 -5.51 0.41 -17.59
C TRP A 45 -6.23 1.38 -16.61
N GLY A 46 -5.75 1.51 -15.38
CA GLY A 46 -6.42 2.30 -14.34
C GLY A 46 -6.64 3.76 -14.76
N HIS A 47 -7.81 4.32 -14.40
CA HIS A 47 -8.25 5.66 -14.80
C HIS A 47 -8.35 5.88 -16.33
N THR A 48 -8.49 4.81 -17.11
CA THR A 48 -8.78 4.90 -18.54
C THR A 48 -10.14 4.28 -18.85
N ARG A 49 -10.69 4.56 -20.04
CA ARG A 49 -11.90 3.89 -20.54
C ARG A 49 -11.72 2.37 -20.69
N ALA A 50 -10.48 1.89 -20.78
CA ALA A 50 -10.17 0.48 -20.91
C ALA A 50 -10.07 -0.26 -19.55
N ASP A 51 -10.32 0.43 -18.43
CA ASP A 51 -10.44 -0.18 -17.10
C ASP A 51 -11.76 -0.96 -17.02
N THR A 52 -11.73 -2.20 -17.51
CA THR A 52 -12.91 -3.03 -17.80
C THR A 52 -12.70 -4.45 -17.28
N GLU A 53 -13.79 -5.15 -17.02
CA GLU A 53 -13.80 -6.46 -16.34
C GLU A 53 -13.03 -7.56 -17.08
N ASP A 54 -12.93 -7.48 -18.41
CA ASP A 54 -12.26 -8.48 -19.25
C ASP A 54 -10.73 -8.49 -19.03
N LYS A 55 -10.18 -7.49 -18.33
CA LYS A 55 -8.77 -7.42 -17.96
C LYS A 55 -8.47 -8.02 -16.59
N VAL A 56 -9.51 -8.44 -15.86
CA VAL A 56 -9.35 -9.07 -14.54
C VAL A 56 -8.85 -10.50 -14.69
N ASP A 57 -7.66 -10.76 -14.16
CA ASP A 57 -7.15 -12.12 -14.01
C ASP A 57 -7.75 -12.76 -12.74
N VAL A 58 -8.76 -13.60 -12.93
CA VAL A 58 -9.46 -14.31 -11.84
C VAL A 58 -8.51 -15.17 -11.01
N ARG A 59 -7.46 -15.73 -11.62
CA ARG A 59 -6.46 -16.52 -10.89
C ARG A 59 -5.66 -15.62 -9.94
N LYS A 60 -5.16 -14.47 -10.42
CA LYS A 60 -4.46 -13.50 -9.57
C LYS A 60 -5.35 -12.95 -8.46
N LEU A 61 -6.62 -12.68 -8.76
CA LEU A 61 -7.59 -12.24 -7.74
C LEU A 61 -7.71 -13.28 -6.63
N ARG A 62 -7.88 -14.57 -6.98
CA ARG A 62 -7.93 -15.66 -6.00
C ARG A 62 -6.64 -15.80 -5.20
N GLU A 63 -5.47 -15.69 -5.84
CA GLU A 63 -4.17 -15.77 -5.17
C GLU A 63 -3.99 -14.64 -4.15
N ILE A 64 -4.32 -13.39 -4.51
CA ILE A 64 -4.26 -12.23 -3.61
C ILE A 64 -5.28 -12.37 -2.47
N SER A 65 -6.51 -12.78 -2.76
CA SER A 65 -7.54 -13.00 -1.73
C SER A 65 -7.13 -14.07 -0.73
N ALA A 66 -6.56 -15.19 -1.19
CA ALA A 66 -6.06 -16.24 -0.31
C ALA A 66 -4.88 -15.77 0.56
N ALA A 67 -3.97 -14.98 0.00
CA ALA A 67 -2.87 -14.38 0.75
C ALA A 67 -3.38 -13.40 1.83
N LEU A 68 -4.30 -12.51 1.46
CA LEU A 68 -4.89 -11.55 2.39
C LEU A 68 -5.65 -12.27 3.52
N ALA A 69 -6.44 -13.30 3.20
CA ALA A 69 -7.16 -14.09 4.20
C ALA A 69 -6.20 -14.73 5.22
N ARG A 70 -5.05 -15.24 4.77
CA ARG A 70 -4.02 -15.82 5.67
C ARG A 70 -3.39 -14.76 6.57
N ILE A 71 -3.11 -13.56 6.04
CA ILE A 71 -2.57 -12.44 6.82
C ILE A 71 -3.58 -12.00 7.88
N LEU A 72 -4.85 -11.81 7.49
CA LEU A 72 -5.92 -11.43 8.40
C LEU A 72 -6.14 -12.48 9.48
N LEU A 73 -6.15 -13.76 9.13
CA LEU A 73 -6.26 -14.85 10.10
C LEU A 73 -5.09 -14.80 11.09
N ARG A 74 -3.84 -14.66 10.61
CA ARG A 74 -2.66 -14.56 11.46
C ARG A 74 -2.78 -13.39 12.44
N LEU A 75 -3.17 -12.20 11.96
CA LEU A 75 -3.33 -11.00 12.79
C LEU A 75 -4.45 -11.15 13.82
N ALA A 76 -5.58 -11.77 13.42
CA ALA A 76 -6.74 -11.97 14.28
C ALA A 76 -6.49 -13.02 15.38
N THR A 77 -5.59 -13.98 15.16
CA THR A 77 -5.26 -15.03 16.14
C THR A 77 -3.99 -14.73 16.94
N MET A 78 -3.36 -13.56 16.76
CA MET A 78 -2.22 -13.16 17.58
C MET A 78 -2.70 -12.62 18.93
N ASP A 79 -2.01 -13.00 20.02
CA ASP A 79 -2.31 -12.52 21.38
C ASP A 79 -2.21 -10.98 21.50
N GLY A 80 -1.43 -10.36 20.63
CA GLY A 80 -1.35 -8.92 20.47
C GLY A 80 -0.50 -8.55 19.27
N ILE A 81 -0.77 -7.38 18.69
CA ILE A 81 0.07 -6.84 17.62
C ILE A 81 1.30 -6.19 18.26
N PRO A 82 2.53 -6.68 18.02
CA PRO A 82 3.74 -6.18 18.68
C PRO A 82 4.27 -4.88 18.05
N LEU A 83 3.36 -4.00 17.61
CA LEU A 83 3.69 -2.76 16.92
C LEU A 83 3.12 -1.59 17.73
N LYS A 84 4.01 -0.70 18.16
CA LYS A 84 3.60 0.57 18.75
C LYS A 84 3.23 1.55 17.65
N ARG A 85 2.25 2.41 17.94
CA ARG A 85 1.92 3.57 17.11
C ARG A 85 3.18 4.43 16.95
N LYS A 86 3.49 4.82 15.71
CA LYS A 86 4.59 5.73 15.42
C LYS A 86 4.30 7.10 16.01
N THR A 87 5.34 7.72 16.56
CA THR A 87 5.34 9.11 16.97
C THR A 87 5.28 10.04 15.75
N ASP A 88 4.87 11.29 15.96
CA ASP A 88 4.86 12.29 14.90
C ASP A 88 6.26 12.52 14.31
N ALA A 89 7.32 12.37 15.12
CA ALA A 89 8.70 12.46 14.65
C ALA A 89 9.06 11.32 13.68
N GLU A 90 8.71 10.07 14.03
CA GLU A 90 8.92 8.91 13.16
C GLU A 90 8.08 8.98 11.88
N VAL A 91 6.86 9.56 11.95
CA VAL A 91 6.03 9.79 10.77
C VAL A 91 6.67 10.83 9.85
N ARG A 92 7.17 11.96 10.40
CA ARG A 92 7.91 12.96 9.61
C ARG A 92 9.14 12.37 8.93
N GLU A 93 9.93 11.59 9.68
CA GLU A 93 11.12 10.92 9.13
C GLU A 93 10.74 9.95 8.02
N MET A 94 9.67 9.18 8.19
CA MET A 94 9.15 8.30 7.15
C MET A 94 8.74 9.08 5.91
N LEU A 95 7.95 10.16 6.04
CA LEU A 95 7.52 10.97 4.90
C LEU A 95 8.71 11.57 4.14
N LYS A 96 9.69 12.12 4.87
CA LYS A 96 10.95 12.63 4.32
C LYS A 96 11.75 11.56 3.59
N GLY A 97 11.87 10.37 4.18
CA GLY A 97 12.61 9.25 3.60
C GLY A 97 12.08 8.81 2.23
N TYR A 98 10.79 9.03 1.96
CA TYR A 98 10.16 8.77 0.65
C TYR A 98 9.94 10.03 -0.21
N GLY A 99 10.41 11.21 0.24
CA GLY A 99 10.19 12.51 -0.44
C GLY A 99 8.73 12.96 -0.50
N TYR A 100 7.88 12.40 0.37
CA TYR A 100 6.44 12.69 0.36
C TYR A 100 6.05 13.93 1.13
N ASP A 101 6.92 14.43 2.01
CA ASP A 101 6.73 15.71 2.68
C ASP A 101 6.65 16.87 1.69
N GLU A 102 7.57 16.94 0.72
CA GLU A 102 7.56 17.95 -0.34
C GLU A 102 6.32 17.81 -1.23
N VAL A 103 6.01 16.58 -1.67
CA VAL A 103 4.85 16.32 -2.52
C VAL A 103 3.55 16.73 -1.83
N MET A 104 3.37 16.36 -0.55
CA MET A 104 2.17 16.72 0.20
C MET A 104 2.07 18.21 0.50
N ALA A 105 3.21 18.89 0.68
CA ALA A 105 3.22 20.35 0.84
C ALA A 105 2.72 21.03 -0.44
N ILE A 106 3.19 20.60 -1.61
CA ILE A 106 2.75 21.11 -2.92
C ILE A 106 1.26 20.83 -3.16
N LEU A 107 0.80 19.63 -2.83
CA LEU A 107 -0.61 19.23 -2.97
C LEU A 107 -1.54 19.87 -1.93
N GLY A 108 -1.00 20.62 -0.95
CA GLY A 108 -1.79 21.27 0.09
C GLY A 108 -2.43 20.33 1.10
N ASN A 109 -1.97 19.08 1.18
CA ASN A 109 -2.52 18.04 2.06
C ASN A 109 -1.54 17.57 3.15
N TYR A 110 -0.41 18.26 3.33
CA TYR A 110 0.52 17.98 4.43
C TYR A 110 -0.16 18.22 5.80
N PRO A 111 -0.17 17.22 6.69
CA PRO A 111 -0.89 17.34 7.96
C PRO A 111 -0.42 18.47 8.86
N LEU A 112 -1.36 19.26 9.40
CA LEU A 112 -1.04 20.43 10.23
C LEU A 112 -0.29 20.06 11.53
N TRP A 113 -0.60 18.91 12.13
CA TRP A 113 0.05 18.44 13.37
C TRP A 113 1.46 17.87 13.14
N LEU A 114 1.86 17.68 11.88
CA LEU A 114 3.20 17.25 11.50
C LEU A 114 4.07 18.41 11.02
N ARG A 115 3.57 19.65 11.04
CA ARG A 115 4.34 20.85 10.72
C ARG A 115 5.35 21.16 11.82
#